data_AF-A0AAV6IUP5-F1
#
_entry.id   AF-A0AAV6IUP5-F1
#
_cell.length_a   1.000
_cell.length_b   1.000
_cell.length_c   1.000
_cell.angle_alpha   90.00
_cell.angle_beta   90.00
_cell.angle_gamma   90.00
#
_symmetry.space_group_name_H-M   'P 1'
#
loop_
_entity.id
_entity.type
_entity.pdbx_description
1 polymer ?
#
loop_
_entity_poly.entity_id
_entity_poly.type
_entity_poly.pdbx_seq_one_letter_code
_entity_poly.pdbx_strand_id
1 'polypeptide(L)'
;MSFGTSCKSFVLWNPSIAWYKSIKCPYELPLHGIYGLSYDSTADDYRVLVASQQGNEISVVIYSFRNDSWNIFNDNRYRYGILSSENQAVVNGVVHFVIDSTEWSELRSSAIVYFDLVEGKFKEVPLPGFWRKDDIMNLVALGGFLCVYCDIGVQQLKIYAMKEYGKKESWARLFVMPWAIEQWVPFPTYVKPLFLTRKGQVVVSVGHKGIGLYDPKARTFLWCERVCGEMPIPYVETLLSLNGGV
;
A
#
# COMPACT_ATOMS: atom_id res chain seq x y z
N MET A 1 -16.72 13.79 15.51
CA MET A 1 -15.32 13.82 15.97
C MET A 1 -14.55 14.76 15.06
N SER A 2 -13.96 15.83 15.57
CA SER A 2 -13.10 16.71 14.77
C SER A 2 -11.74 16.01 14.59
N PHE A 3 -11.44 15.59 13.37
CA PHE A 3 -10.09 15.15 13.03
C PHE A 3 -9.18 16.38 13.04
N GLY A 4 -8.17 16.40 13.90
CA GLY A 4 -7.19 17.49 13.92
C GLY A 4 -6.43 17.54 12.58
N THR A 5 -6.28 18.75 12.04
CA THR A 5 -5.37 19.02 10.92
C THR A 5 -4.05 19.53 11.47
N SER A 6 -2.94 19.24 10.78
CA SER A 6 -1.63 19.79 11.14
C SER A 6 -0.72 19.90 9.93
N CYS A 7 0.21 20.85 9.97
CA CYS A 7 1.33 20.87 9.03
C CYS A 7 2.22 19.64 9.29
N LYS A 8 2.37 18.79 8.26
CA LYS A 8 3.19 17.58 8.37
C LYS A 8 4.61 17.80 7.85
N SER A 9 5.56 17.15 8.49
CA SER A 9 6.93 17.04 8.00
C SER A 9 7.19 15.58 7.60
N PHE A 10 7.87 15.40 6.48
CA PHE A 10 8.27 14.09 5.98
C PHE A 10 9.79 14.03 5.89
N VAL A 11 10.33 12.82 6.03
CA VAL A 11 11.75 12.55 5.81
C VAL A 11 11.85 11.59 4.64
N LEU A 12 12.45 12.06 3.55
CA LEU A 12 12.93 11.20 2.48
C LEU A 12 14.26 10.62 2.94
N TRP A 13 14.37 9.30 3.02
CA TRP A 13 15.58 8.63 3.49
C TRP A 13 16.02 7.56 2.49
N ASN A 14 17.25 7.68 2.02
CA ASN A 14 17.95 6.65 1.27
C ASN A 14 19.01 6.00 2.18
N PRO A 15 18.71 4.84 2.80
CA PRO A 15 19.62 4.19 3.73
C PRO A 15 20.91 3.72 3.06
N SER A 16 20.88 3.35 1.77
CA SER A 16 22.02 2.79 1.03
C SER A 16 23.17 3.77 0.83
N ILE A 17 22.88 5.07 0.88
CA ILE A 17 23.88 6.14 0.76
C ILE A 17 23.88 7.05 2.00
N ALA A 18 23.22 6.63 3.08
CA ALA A 18 23.07 7.39 4.32
C ALA A 18 22.60 8.85 4.11
N TRP A 19 21.76 9.07 3.10
CA TRP A 19 21.27 10.41 2.73
C TRP A 19 19.82 10.59 3.16
N TYR A 20 19.47 11.78 3.63
CA TYR A 20 18.09 12.15 3.92
C TYR A 20 17.79 13.60 3.56
N LYS A 21 16.50 13.90 3.31
CA LYS A 21 15.97 15.25 3.17
C LYS A 21 14.66 15.37 3.95
N SER A 22 14.60 16.37 4.82
CA SER A 22 13.36 16.76 5.48
C SER A 22 12.58 17.70 4.57
N ILE A 23 11.30 17.41 4.35
CA ILE A 23 10.39 18.23 3.56
C ILE A 23 9.19 18.59 4.41
N LYS A 24 8.82 19.87 4.42
CA LYS A 24 7.64 20.35 5.15
C LYS A 24 6.49 20.54 4.18
N CYS A 25 5.37 19.90 4.45
CA CYS A 25 4.14 20.14 3.70
C CYS A 25 3.53 21.47 4.14
N PRO A 26 3.30 22.41 3.22
CA PRO A 26 2.72 23.71 3.54
C PRO A 26 1.21 23.64 3.79
N TYR A 27 0.56 22.53 3.40
CA TYR A 27 -0.86 22.31 3.59
C TYR A 27 -1.14 21.64 4.92
N GLU A 28 -2.22 22.05 5.56
CA GLU A 28 -2.77 21.35 6.72
C GLU A 28 -3.45 20.07 6.26
N LEU A 29 -2.94 18.93 6.72
CA LEU A 29 -3.47 17.62 6.34
C LEU A 29 -4.08 16.93 7.57
N PRO A 30 -5.20 16.21 7.38
CA PRO A 30 -5.72 15.28 8.37
C PRO A 30 -4.63 14.35 8.89
N LEU A 31 -4.68 13.97 10.17
CA LEU A 31 -3.69 13.07 10.78
C LEU A 31 -3.57 11.72 10.05
N HIS A 32 -4.64 11.24 9.42
CA HIS A 32 -4.69 9.94 8.74
C HIS A 32 -4.81 10.13 7.22
N GLY A 33 -4.10 9.30 6.47
CA GLY A 33 -4.05 9.38 5.01
C GLY A 33 -3.18 8.29 4.41
N ILE A 34 -3.20 8.21 3.09
CA ILE A 34 -2.33 7.36 2.28
C ILE A 34 -1.06 8.14 1.98
N TYR A 35 0.10 7.48 2.11
CA TYR A 35 1.40 8.08 1.84
C TYR A 35 2.19 7.19 0.91
N GLY A 36 2.58 7.69 -0.24
CA GLY A 36 3.37 6.90 -1.19
C GLY A 36 4.56 7.65 -1.72
N LEU A 37 5.69 6.96 -1.83
CA LEU A 37 6.84 7.42 -2.60
C LEU A 37 6.75 6.80 -3.99
N SER A 38 6.70 7.64 -5.01
CA SER A 38 6.73 7.25 -6.41
C SER A 38 7.99 7.76 -7.10
N TYR A 39 8.34 7.11 -8.20
CA TYR A 39 9.38 7.58 -9.10
C TYR A 39 8.80 7.69 -10.50
N ASP A 40 8.79 8.90 -11.03
CA ASP A 40 8.39 9.19 -12.40
C ASP A 40 9.62 9.12 -13.30
N SER A 41 9.80 7.97 -13.96
CA SER A 41 10.93 7.76 -14.89
C SER A 41 10.93 8.69 -16.09
N THR A 42 9.79 9.29 -16.47
CA THR A 42 9.72 10.22 -17.61
C THR A 42 10.21 11.61 -17.23
N ALA A 43 9.95 12.02 -15.99
CA ALA A 43 10.39 13.30 -15.43
C ALA A 43 11.72 13.20 -14.67
N ASP A 44 12.24 11.98 -14.47
CA ASP A 44 13.39 11.69 -13.60
C ASP A 44 13.21 12.36 -12.23
N ASP A 45 12.08 12.05 -11.58
CA ASP A 45 11.62 12.76 -10.39
C ASP A 45 11.03 11.80 -9.36
N TYR A 46 11.54 11.89 -8.12
CA TYR A 46 10.90 11.26 -6.97
C TYR A 46 9.76 12.13 -6.48
N ARG A 47 8.60 11.52 -6.25
CA ARG A 47 7.42 12.24 -5.77
C ARG A 47 6.86 11.63 -4.51
N VAL A 48 6.45 12.48 -3.58
CA VAL A 48 5.71 12.05 -2.39
C VAL A 48 4.27 12.39 -2.61
N LEU A 49 3.41 11.37 -2.65
CA LEU A 49 1.97 11.51 -2.68
C LEU A 49 1.42 11.37 -1.27
N VAL A 50 0.54 12.30 -0.90
CA VAL A 50 -0.25 12.24 0.32
C VAL A 50 -1.70 12.39 -0.07
N ALA A 51 -2.50 11.34 0.08
CA ALA A 51 -3.95 11.43 -0.08
C ALA A 51 -4.61 11.41 1.30
N SER A 52 -5.49 12.37 1.55
CA SER A 52 -6.18 12.51 2.83
C SER A 52 -7.62 12.91 2.63
N GLN A 53 -8.48 12.48 3.54
CA GLN A 53 -9.92 12.72 3.44
C GLN A 53 -10.39 13.70 4.52
N GLN A 54 -11.22 14.66 4.12
CA GLN A 54 -11.98 15.52 5.02
C GLN A 54 -13.45 15.51 4.60
N GLY A 55 -14.32 14.96 5.45
CA GLY A 55 -15.71 14.72 5.07
C GLY A 55 -15.80 13.77 3.86
N ASN A 56 -16.36 14.23 2.75
CA ASN A 56 -16.50 13.45 1.52
C ASN A 56 -15.47 13.86 0.44
N GLU A 57 -14.52 14.73 0.76
CA GLU A 57 -13.50 15.20 -0.18
C GLU A 57 -12.18 14.49 0.09
N ILE A 58 -11.55 13.99 -0.97
CA ILE A 58 -10.18 13.47 -0.93
C ILE A 58 -9.27 14.50 -1.61
N SER A 59 -8.36 15.07 -0.81
CA SER A 59 -7.28 15.92 -1.31
C SER A 59 -6.04 15.07 -1.53
N VAL A 60 -5.36 15.31 -2.64
CA VAL A 60 -4.07 14.72 -2.98
C VAL A 60 -3.03 15.83 -3.03
N VAL A 61 -2.02 15.70 -2.18
CA VAL A 61 -0.88 16.60 -2.12
C VAL A 61 0.35 15.87 -2.64
N ILE A 62 1.09 16.52 -3.53
CA ILE A 62 2.22 15.91 -4.22
C ILE A 62 3.44 16.80 -4.11
N TYR A 63 4.48 16.28 -3.50
CA TYR A 63 5.81 16.88 -3.55
C TYR A 63 6.57 16.36 -4.76
N SER A 64 7.21 17.26 -5.50
CA SER A 64 8.23 16.93 -6.51
C SER A 64 9.59 17.18 -5.91
N PHE A 65 10.44 16.14 -5.89
CA PHE A 65 11.81 16.27 -5.39
C PHE A 65 12.65 17.15 -6.30
N ARG A 66 12.52 16.96 -7.62
CA ARG A 66 13.23 17.72 -8.64
C ARG A 66 12.93 19.21 -8.58
N ASN A 67 11.67 19.58 -8.41
CA ASN A 67 11.23 20.98 -8.39
C ASN A 67 11.22 21.59 -6.98
N ASP A 68 11.48 20.79 -5.95
CA ASP A 68 11.36 21.17 -4.54
C ASP A 68 10.06 21.88 -4.19
N SER A 69 8.96 21.42 -4.78
CA SER A 69 7.66 22.12 -4.73
C SER A 69 6.53 21.18 -4.41
N TRP A 70 5.52 21.70 -3.73
CA TRP A 70 4.27 21.01 -3.46
C TRP A 70 3.17 21.48 -4.40
N ASN A 71 2.34 20.54 -4.84
CA ASN A 71 1.11 20.79 -5.57
C ASN A 71 -0.05 20.12 -4.84
N ILE A 72 -1.22 20.75 -4.85
CA ILE A 72 -2.45 20.19 -4.29
C ILE A 72 -3.47 19.98 -5.40
N PHE A 73 -4.14 18.84 -5.34
CA PHE A 73 -5.22 18.44 -6.22
C PHE A 73 -6.41 18.06 -5.34
N ASN A 74 -7.57 18.63 -5.64
CA ASN A 74 -8.80 18.31 -4.92
C ASN A 74 -9.74 17.59 -5.90
N ASP A 75 -10.19 16.39 -5.52
CA ASP A 75 -11.19 15.65 -6.29
C ASP A 75 -12.42 15.37 -5.43
N ASN A 76 -13.52 16.07 -5.76
CA ASN A 76 -14.75 16.06 -4.98
C ASN A 76 -15.75 15.00 -5.51
N ARG A 77 -15.31 14.13 -6.43
CA ARG A 77 -16.21 13.22 -7.16
C ARG A 77 -16.43 11.87 -6.47
N TYR A 78 -15.75 11.59 -5.36
CA TYR A 78 -15.77 10.27 -4.76
C TYR A 78 -16.85 10.14 -3.67
N ARG A 79 -17.79 9.22 -3.89
CA ARG A 79 -18.70 8.67 -2.85
C ARG A 79 -18.01 7.63 -1.95
N TYR A 80 -16.69 7.65 -1.95
CA TYR A 80 -15.84 6.62 -1.36
C TYR A 80 -14.85 7.29 -0.42
N GLY A 81 -14.51 6.61 0.68
CA GLY A 81 -13.60 7.09 1.70
C GLY A 81 -12.37 6.20 1.86
N ILE A 82 -11.31 6.79 2.38
CA ILE A 82 -10.09 6.13 2.81
C ILE A 82 -10.35 5.51 4.18
N LEU A 83 -10.38 4.18 4.26
CA LEU A 83 -10.60 3.47 5.53
C LEU A 83 -9.33 3.28 6.36
N SER A 84 -8.21 3.02 5.68
CA SER A 84 -6.95 2.69 6.35
C SER A 84 -5.76 3.20 5.55
N SER A 85 -4.84 3.85 6.25
CA SER A 85 -3.53 4.26 5.73
C SER A 85 -2.66 3.06 5.32
N GLU A 86 -2.98 1.86 5.79
CA GLU A 86 -2.16 0.66 5.58
C GLU A 86 -2.50 -0.10 4.30
N ASN A 87 -3.67 0.19 3.70
CA ASN A 87 -4.20 -0.50 2.53
C ASN A 87 -3.73 0.16 1.24
N GLN A 88 -2.41 0.21 1.09
CA GLN A 88 -1.73 0.81 -0.06
C GLN A 88 -0.61 -0.08 -0.59
N ALA A 89 -0.33 0.05 -1.88
CA ALA A 89 0.77 -0.60 -2.56
C ALA A 89 1.40 0.37 -3.56
N VAL A 90 2.71 0.28 -3.78
CA VAL A 90 3.39 1.03 -4.84
C VAL A 90 3.88 0.05 -5.90
N VAL A 91 3.38 0.18 -7.12
CA VAL A 91 3.73 -0.69 -8.25
C VAL A 91 4.02 0.18 -9.46
N ASN A 92 5.16 -0.06 -10.13
CA ASN A 92 5.62 0.72 -11.28
C ASN A 92 5.67 2.23 -11.01
N GLY A 93 6.06 2.63 -9.79
CA GLY A 93 6.10 4.04 -9.39
C GLY A 93 4.72 4.67 -9.23
N VAL A 94 3.63 3.90 -9.18
CA VAL A 94 2.27 4.40 -8.95
C VAL A 94 1.77 3.94 -7.60
N VAL A 95 1.16 4.86 -6.83
CA VAL A 95 0.58 4.58 -5.52
C VAL A 95 -0.87 4.15 -5.70
N HIS A 96 -1.17 2.92 -5.31
CA HIS A 96 -2.50 2.33 -5.30
C HIS A 96 -3.01 2.22 -3.87
N PHE A 97 -4.30 2.44 -3.67
CA PHE A 97 -4.94 2.23 -2.37
C PHE A 97 -6.41 1.82 -2.53
N VAL A 98 -6.97 1.30 -1.46
CA VAL A 98 -8.39 0.90 -1.40
C VAL A 98 -9.23 2.04 -0.89
N ILE A 99 -10.37 2.28 -1.55
CA ILE A 99 -11.43 3.17 -1.07
C ILE A 99 -12.74 2.39 -0.95
N ASP A 100 -13.56 2.71 0.06
CA ASP A 100 -14.85 2.05 0.32
C ASP A 100 -16.01 3.03 0.28
N SER A 101 -17.19 2.57 -0.14
CA SER A 101 -18.40 3.40 -0.16
C SER A 101 -18.68 3.99 1.22
N THR A 102 -18.95 5.30 1.26
CA THR A 102 -19.32 6.02 2.50
C THR A 102 -20.82 5.91 2.82
N GLU A 103 -21.62 5.33 1.93
CA GLU A 103 -23.06 5.19 2.11
C GLU A 103 -23.41 3.93 2.92
N TRP A 104 -23.95 4.14 4.13
CA TRP A 104 -24.37 3.06 5.04
C TRP A 104 -25.42 2.10 4.45
N SER A 105 -26.18 2.53 3.43
CA SER A 105 -27.22 1.74 2.76
C SER A 105 -26.69 0.83 1.66
N GLU A 106 -25.47 1.06 1.17
CA GLU A 106 -24.83 0.17 0.23
C GLU A 106 -23.97 -0.84 1.00
N LEU A 107 -24.13 -2.13 0.71
CA LEU A 107 -23.11 -3.13 1.06
C LEU A 107 -21.72 -2.58 0.66
N ARG A 108 -20.66 -2.87 1.42
CA ARG A 108 -19.34 -2.25 1.22
C ARG A 108 -18.90 -2.42 -0.24
N SER A 109 -18.92 -1.37 -1.05
CA SER A 109 -18.29 -1.40 -2.38
C SER A 109 -16.86 -0.92 -2.19
N SER A 110 -15.87 -1.81 -2.30
CA SER A 110 -14.47 -1.43 -2.35
C SER A 110 -14.01 -1.23 -3.79
N ALA A 111 -13.16 -0.24 -4.02
CA ALA A 111 -12.46 -0.03 -5.29
C ALA A 111 -10.95 0.10 -5.05
N ILE A 112 -10.15 -0.34 -6.02
CA ILE A 112 -8.72 -0.05 -6.06
C ILE A 112 -8.54 1.18 -6.93
N VAL A 113 -7.93 2.22 -6.38
CA VAL A 113 -7.66 3.46 -7.11
C VAL A 113 -6.20 3.84 -7.09
N TYR A 114 -5.82 4.66 -8.06
CA TYR A 114 -4.58 5.43 -8.07
C TYR A 114 -4.87 6.84 -8.56
N PHE A 115 -4.00 7.79 -8.22
CA PHE A 115 -4.09 9.15 -8.72
C PHE A 115 -3.27 9.28 -10.01
N ASP A 116 -3.95 9.59 -11.12
CA ASP A 116 -3.32 9.87 -12.39
C ASP A 116 -2.83 11.33 -12.42
N LEU A 117 -1.51 11.50 -12.47
CA LEU A 117 -0.86 12.82 -12.43
C LEU A 117 -1.04 13.61 -13.72
N VAL A 118 -1.24 12.94 -14.85
CA VAL A 118 -1.39 13.59 -16.15
C VAL A 118 -2.77 14.22 -16.25
N GLU A 119 -3.80 13.48 -15.83
CA GLU A 119 -5.18 13.96 -15.84
C GLU A 119 -5.57 14.71 -14.57
N GLY A 120 -4.77 14.61 -13.50
CA GLY A 120 -5.04 15.21 -12.19
C GLY A 120 -6.27 14.61 -11.51
N LYS A 121 -6.51 13.31 -11.71
CA LYS A 121 -7.76 12.63 -11.32
C LYS A 121 -7.48 11.22 -10.84
N PHE A 122 -8.33 10.72 -9.95
CA PHE A 122 -8.29 9.30 -9.60
C PHE A 122 -8.81 8.43 -10.74
N LYS A 123 -8.21 7.24 -10.87
CA LYS A 123 -8.60 6.19 -11.80
C LYS A 123 -8.69 4.87 -11.07
N GLU A 124 -9.62 4.02 -11.52
CA GLU A 124 -9.83 2.70 -10.96
C GLU A 124 -8.99 1.65 -11.67
N VAL A 125 -8.59 0.64 -10.90
CA VAL A 125 -7.96 -0.58 -11.40
C VAL A 125 -9.01 -1.69 -11.40
N PRO A 126 -9.13 -2.51 -12.46
CA PRO A 126 -10.10 -3.59 -12.50
C PRO A 126 -9.91 -4.59 -11.35
N LEU A 127 -10.98 -4.85 -10.61
CA LEU A 127 -11.00 -5.85 -9.54
C LEU A 127 -10.96 -7.28 -10.09
N PRO A 128 -10.44 -8.26 -9.32
CA PRO A 128 -10.53 -9.65 -9.70
C PRO A 128 -12.01 -10.09 -9.79
N GLY A 129 -12.36 -10.86 -10.82
CA GLY A 129 -13.74 -11.30 -11.04
C GLY A 129 -14.33 -12.20 -9.95
N PHE A 130 -13.49 -12.76 -9.08
CA PHE A 130 -13.90 -13.58 -7.94
C PHE A 130 -14.11 -12.76 -6.65
N TRP A 131 -13.75 -11.47 -6.64
CA TRP A 131 -13.88 -10.62 -5.47
C TRP A 131 -15.33 -10.22 -5.25
N ARG A 132 -15.86 -10.47 -4.05
CA ARG A 132 -17.25 -10.10 -3.71
C ARG A 132 -17.28 -8.72 -3.08
N LYS A 133 -18.44 -8.08 -3.18
CA LYS A 133 -18.69 -6.76 -2.60
C LYS A 133 -18.35 -6.75 -1.09
N ASP A 134 -18.78 -7.77 -0.35
CA ASP A 134 -18.57 -7.83 1.10
C ASP A 134 -17.17 -8.30 1.55
N ASP A 135 -16.26 -8.62 0.62
CA ASP A 135 -14.92 -9.11 0.97
C ASP A 135 -14.00 -7.95 1.38
N ILE A 136 -13.37 -8.06 2.56
CA ILE A 136 -12.36 -7.09 3.03
C ILE A 136 -11.11 -7.19 2.18
N MET A 137 -10.78 -6.09 1.49
CA MET A 137 -9.68 -6.03 0.52
C MET A 137 -8.47 -5.30 1.10
N ASN A 138 -7.34 -5.99 1.13
CA ASN A 138 -6.05 -5.37 1.43
C ASN A 138 -5.14 -5.42 0.20
N LEU A 139 -4.24 -4.43 0.10
CA LEU A 139 -3.30 -4.30 -1.00
C LEU A 139 -1.86 -4.50 -0.53
N VAL A 140 -1.05 -5.08 -1.41
CA VAL A 140 0.39 -5.21 -1.23
C VAL A 140 1.10 -5.29 -2.58
N ALA A 141 2.31 -4.75 -2.68
CA ALA A 141 3.20 -4.99 -3.81
C ALA A 141 4.07 -6.22 -3.52
N LEU A 142 3.97 -7.28 -4.34
CA LEU A 142 4.78 -8.48 -4.18
C LEU A 142 5.35 -8.93 -5.52
N GLY A 143 6.67 -9.12 -5.58
CA GLY A 143 7.35 -9.57 -6.80
C GLY A 143 7.13 -8.64 -8.00
N GLY A 144 6.95 -7.34 -7.77
CA GLY A 144 6.65 -6.35 -8.81
C GLY A 144 5.18 -6.31 -9.25
N PHE A 145 4.29 -7.10 -8.66
CA PHE A 145 2.86 -7.11 -9.00
C PHE A 145 2.02 -6.39 -7.96
N LEU A 146 0.95 -5.75 -8.43
CA LEU A 146 -0.15 -5.32 -7.58
C LEU A 146 -0.91 -6.56 -7.12
N CYS A 147 -0.98 -6.76 -5.80
CA CYS A 147 -1.61 -7.92 -5.21
C CYS A 147 -2.75 -7.53 -4.27
N VAL A 148 -3.80 -8.34 -4.26
CA VAL A 148 -4.88 -8.30 -3.28
C VAL A 148 -4.81 -9.51 -2.36
N TYR A 149 -5.17 -9.32 -1.10
CA TYR A 149 -5.32 -10.39 -0.14
C TYR A 149 -6.45 -10.11 0.85
N CYS A 150 -6.98 -11.17 1.45
CA CYS A 150 -7.94 -11.12 2.55
C CYS A 150 -7.37 -11.91 3.73
N ASP A 151 -7.44 -11.32 4.92
CA ASP A 151 -6.89 -11.85 6.16
C ASP A 151 -7.90 -11.85 7.32
N ILE A 152 -9.20 -11.66 7.09
CA ILE A 152 -10.21 -11.67 8.17
C ILE A 152 -11.24 -12.76 7.91
N GLY A 153 -11.47 -13.61 8.92
CA GLY A 153 -12.52 -14.64 8.88
C GLY A 153 -12.25 -15.84 7.96
N VAL A 154 -11.06 -15.92 7.35
CA VAL A 154 -10.69 -16.97 6.40
C VAL A 154 -9.71 -17.96 7.05
N GLN A 155 -9.91 -19.27 6.84
CA GLN A 155 -8.98 -20.33 7.30
C GLN A 155 -7.61 -20.29 6.60
N GLN A 156 -7.38 -19.34 5.69
CA GLN A 156 -6.21 -19.25 4.83
C GLN A 156 -6.07 -17.84 4.29
N LEU A 157 -4.84 -17.32 4.30
CA LEU A 157 -4.46 -16.10 3.60
C LEU A 157 -4.30 -16.45 2.12
N LYS A 158 -5.16 -15.90 1.26
CA LYS A 158 -5.08 -16.06 -0.19
C LYS A 158 -4.56 -14.77 -0.80
N ILE A 159 -3.55 -14.90 -1.66
CA ILE A 159 -2.94 -13.76 -2.34
C ILE A 159 -3.09 -13.93 -3.83
N TYR A 160 -3.60 -12.89 -4.48
CA TYR A 160 -3.77 -12.84 -5.92
C TYR A 160 -2.99 -11.66 -6.48
N ALA A 161 -2.35 -11.86 -7.62
CA ALA A 161 -1.53 -10.88 -8.30
C ALA A 161 -2.13 -10.56 -9.67
N MET A 162 -2.17 -9.28 -10.02
CA MET A 162 -2.47 -8.82 -11.37
C MET A 162 -1.21 -9.02 -12.23
N LYS A 163 -1.18 -10.09 -13.03
CA LYS A 163 0.01 -10.48 -13.81
C LYS A 163 0.31 -9.52 -14.95
N GLU A 164 -0.72 -8.90 -15.50
CA GLU A 164 -0.61 -7.85 -16.50
C GLU A 164 -1.37 -6.63 -15.99
N TYR A 165 -0.62 -5.56 -15.71
CA TYR A 165 -1.18 -4.36 -15.10
C TYR A 165 -2.35 -3.80 -15.94
N GLY A 166 -3.46 -3.47 -15.27
CA GLY A 166 -4.69 -2.97 -15.88
C GLY A 166 -5.59 -4.03 -16.52
N LYS A 167 -5.20 -5.31 -16.59
CA LYS A 167 -6.02 -6.38 -17.20
C LYS A 167 -6.71 -7.24 -16.15
N LYS A 168 -8.05 -7.25 -16.17
CA LYS A 168 -8.90 -7.99 -15.23
C LYS A 168 -8.66 -9.50 -15.30
N GLU A 169 -8.46 -10.04 -16.49
CA GLU A 169 -8.30 -11.48 -16.74
C GLU A 169 -6.93 -11.98 -16.27
N SER A 170 -6.00 -11.07 -15.97
CA SER A 170 -4.64 -11.41 -15.53
C SER A 170 -4.52 -11.67 -14.03
N TRP A 171 -5.59 -11.44 -13.27
CA TRP A 171 -5.61 -11.76 -11.84
C TRP A 171 -5.47 -13.27 -11.64
N ALA A 172 -4.34 -13.67 -11.05
CA ALA A 172 -4.03 -15.07 -10.79
C ALA A 172 -3.61 -15.27 -9.34
N ARG A 173 -3.96 -16.42 -8.78
CA ARG A 173 -3.55 -16.79 -7.42
C ARG A 173 -2.04 -16.94 -7.36
N LEU A 174 -1.39 -16.19 -6.48
CA LEU A 174 0.05 -16.23 -6.28
C LEU A 174 0.43 -17.35 -5.30
N PHE A 175 -0.22 -17.41 -4.15
CA PHE A 175 -0.08 -18.50 -3.18
C PHE A 175 -1.23 -18.50 -2.16
N VAL A 176 -1.26 -19.55 -1.35
CA VAL A 176 -2.19 -19.75 -0.25
C VAL A 176 -1.37 -20.11 0.98
N MET A 177 -1.55 -19.37 2.06
CA MET A 177 -0.96 -19.67 3.36
C MET A 177 -2.08 -20.14 4.29
N PRO A 178 -2.15 -21.44 4.63
CA PRO A 178 -3.14 -21.96 5.57
C PRO A 178 -2.95 -21.33 6.96
N TRP A 179 -4.04 -20.93 7.61
CA TRP A 179 -4.02 -20.48 9.00
C TRP A 179 -3.99 -21.65 9.98
N ALA A 180 -4.43 -22.83 9.53
CA ALA A 180 -4.60 -24.06 10.31
C ALA A 180 -3.31 -24.70 10.83
N ILE A 181 -2.22 -23.94 10.94
CA ILE A 181 -1.08 -24.36 11.74
C ILE A 181 -1.18 -23.56 13.02
N GLU A 182 -2.11 -24.00 13.87
CA GLU A 182 -2.38 -23.49 15.23
C GLU A 182 -1.10 -23.43 16.09
N GLN A 183 -0.04 -24.14 15.69
CA GLN A 183 1.29 -24.08 16.30
C GLN A 183 2.10 -22.83 15.94
N TRP A 184 1.77 -22.11 14.86
CA TRP A 184 2.60 -21.02 14.33
C TRP A 184 2.06 -19.65 14.68
N VAL A 185 0.74 -19.44 14.63
CA VAL A 185 0.08 -18.16 14.92
C VAL A 185 -1.14 -18.41 15.81
N PRO A 186 -1.07 -18.16 17.12
CA PRO A 186 -2.22 -18.39 17.99
C PRO A 186 -3.28 -17.30 17.80
N PHE A 187 -4.53 -17.68 17.50
CA PHE A 187 -5.73 -16.82 17.40
C PHE A 187 -5.75 -15.86 16.18
N PRO A 188 -6.93 -15.36 15.72
CA PRO A 188 -7.03 -14.53 14.53
C PRO A 188 -6.16 -13.28 14.71
N THR A 189 -4.98 -13.34 14.12
CA THR A 189 -3.98 -12.28 14.17
C THR A 189 -3.88 -11.75 12.75
N TYR A 190 -3.94 -10.43 12.60
CA TYR A 190 -3.74 -9.76 11.32
C TYR A 190 -2.43 -10.23 10.66
N VAL A 191 -2.49 -10.70 9.41
CA VAL A 191 -1.30 -11.16 8.66
C VAL A 191 -1.12 -10.30 7.43
N LYS A 192 -0.03 -9.54 7.40
CA LYS A 192 0.32 -8.68 6.28
C LYS A 192 1.52 -9.23 5.53
N PRO A 193 1.39 -9.57 4.25
CA PRO A 193 2.53 -9.85 3.39
C PRO A 193 3.38 -8.59 3.26
N LEU A 194 4.69 -8.76 3.28
CA LEU A 194 5.65 -7.67 3.20
C LEU A 194 6.49 -7.78 1.94
N PHE A 195 6.98 -8.99 1.64
CA PHE A 195 7.98 -9.16 0.59
C PHE A 195 7.96 -10.57 0.00
N LEU A 196 8.25 -10.68 -1.29
CA LEU A 196 8.45 -11.96 -1.98
C LEU A 196 9.95 -12.13 -2.28
N THR A 197 10.58 -13.14 -1.68
CA THR A 197 12.00 -13.43 -1.89
C THR A 197 12.26 -14.03 -3.26
N ARG A 198 13.50 -13.96 -3.73
CA ARG A 198 13.93 -14.62 -4.98
C ARG A 198 13.73 -16.14 -4.96
N LYS A 199 13.63 -16.76 -3.78
CA LYS A 199 13.34 -18.19 -3.61
C LYS A 199 11.84 -18.51 -3.71
N GLY A 200 10.98 -17.50 -3.85
CA GLY A 200 9.53 -17.64 -3.87
C GLY A 200 8.91 -17.79 -2.48
N GLN A 201 9.63 -17.38 -1.44
CA GLN A 201 9.15 -17.37 -0.05
C GLN A 201 8.58 -16.00 0.28
N VAL A 202 7.67 -15.95 1.24
CA VAL A 202 6.88 -14.75 1.56
C VAL A 202 7.23 -14.32 2.97
N VAL A 203 7.75 -13.11 3.10
CA VAL A 203 7.92 -12.46 4.40
C VAL A 203 6.56 -11.89 4.80
N VAL A 204 6.10 -12.22 6.00
CA VAL A 204 4.81 -11.76 6.54
C VAL A 204 5.00 -11.15 7.92
N SER A 205 4.30 -10.05 8.18
CA SER A 205 4.05 -9.53 9.52
C SER A 205 2.87 -10.26 10.14
N VAL A 206 2.98 -10.62 11.41
CA VAL A 206 1.96 -11.35 12.16
C VAL A 206 1.55 -10.53 13.39
N GLY A 207 0.57 -9.63 13.21
CA GLY A 207 0.11 -8.68 14.22
C GLY A 207 1.27 -8.00 14.94
N HIS A 208 1.19 -7.92 16.27
CA HIS A 208 2.25 -7.38 17.14
C HIS A 208 3.27 -8.43 17.59
N LYS A 209 3.27 -9.63 16.98
CA LYS A 209 4.15 -10.73 17.41
C LYS A 209 5.50 -10.70 16.71
N GLY A 210 5.56 -10.16 15.50
CA GLY A 210 6.78 -10.03 14.72
C GLY A 210 6.64 -10.51 13.28
N ILE A 211 7.75 -10.97 12.72
CA ILE A 211 7.91 -11.30 11.30
C ILE A 211 8.25 -12.77 11.15
N GLY A 212 7.64 -13.41 10.16
CA GLY A 212 8.02 -14.75 9.73
C GLY A 212 8.15 -14.90 8.23
N LEU A 213 8.78 -16.00 7.84
CA LEU A 213 9.01 -16.39 6.46
C LEU A 213 8.22 -17.65 6.16
N TYR A 214 7.26 -17.53 5.24
CA TYR A 214 6.46 -18.65 4.74
C TYR A 214 7.04 -19.18 3.42
N ASP A 215 7.22 -20.48 3.31
CA ASP A 215 7.56 -21.16 2.07
C ASP A 215 6.31 -21.85 1.49
N PRO A 216 5.73 -21.35 0.39
CA PRO A 216 4.54 -21.94 -0.22
C PRO A 216 4.78 -23.35 -0.78
N LYS A 217 6.01 -23.69 -1.20
CA LYS A 217 6.34 -24.99 -1.79
C LYS A 217 6.51 -26.05 -0.72
N ALA A 218 7.32 -25.74 0.30
CA ALA A 218 7.55 -26.64 1.43
C ALA A 218 6.39 -26.64 2.44
N ARG A 219 5.51 -25.62 2.36
CA ARG A 219 4.46 -25.34 3.34
C ARG A 219 5.01 -25.23 4.76
N THR A 220 6.16 -24.57 4.91
CA THR A 220 6.85 -24.35 6.18
C THR A 220 6.80 -22.87 6.56
N PHE A 221 6.84 -22.57 7.86
CA PHE A 221 6.96 -21.21 8.37
C PHE A 221 8.10 -21.14 9.38
N LEU A 222 8.92 -20.11 9.24
CA LEU A 222 10.02 -19.81 10.14
C LEU A 222 9.79 -18.45 10.78
N TRP A 223 9.84 -18.38 12.11
CA TRP A 223 9.88 -17.10 12.81
C TRP A 223 11.26 -16.47 12.60
N CYS A 224 11.29 -15.27 12.03
CA CYS A 224 12.52 -14.52 11.82
C CYS A 224 12.84 -13.63 13.02
N GLU A 225 11.83 -12.90 13.50
CA GLU A 225 12.00 -11.95 14.58
C GLU A 225 10.69 -11.76 15.34
N ARG A 226 10.76 -11.66 16.68
CA ARG A 226 9.62 -11.26 17.50
C ARG A 226 9.74 -9.78 17.83
N VAL A 227 9.14 -8.93 17.01
CA VAL A 227 9.14 -7.48 17.21
C VAL A 227 7.90 -7.12 18.04
N CYS A 228 8.11 -6.58 19.24
CA CYS A 228 7.03 -5.98 20.04
C CYS A 228 6.89 -4.50 19.65
N GLY A 229 5.74 -4.10 19.12
CA GLY A 229 5.30 -2.69 19.13
C GLY A 229 4.92 -2.07 17.80
N GLU A 230 5.62 -2.37 16.69
CA GLU A 230 5.44 -1.65 15.41
C GLU A 230 5.29 -2.57 14.20
N MET A 231 4.53 -2.12 13.18
CA MET A 231 4.35 -2.84 11.93
C MET A 231 5.51 -2.56 10.97
N PRO A 232 6.19 -3.59 10.45
CA PRO A 232 7.30 -3.43 9.53
C PRO A 232 6.83 -2.89 8.17
N ILE A 233 7.61 -1.97 7.61
CA ILE A 233 7.44 -1.48 6.24
C ILE A 233 8.56 -2.09 5.38
N PRO A 234 8.25 -2.83 4.31
CA PRO A 234 9.27 -3.44 3.48
C PRO A 234 10.08 -2.36 2.74
N TYR A 235 11.41 -2.40 2.89
CA TYR A 235 12.31 -1.62 2.05
C TYR A 235 12.45 -2.31 0.68
N VAL A 236 12.25 -1.56 -0.40
CA VAL A 236 12.46 -2.04 -1.77
C VAL A 236 13.69 -1.32 -2.33
N GLU A 237 14.75 -2.07 -2.65
CA GLU A 237 15.99 -1.61 -3.30
C GLU A 237 15.75 -1.14 -4.76
N THR A 238 14.86 -0.17 -4.96
CA THR A 238 14.60 0.45 -6.27
C THR A 238 14.72 1.96 -6.25
N LEU A 239 15.32 2.53 -5.20
CA LEU A 239 15.82 3.89 -5.28
C LEU A 239 17.03 3.88 -6.22
N LEU A 240 16.79 4.11 -7.51
CA LEU A 240 17.84 4.45 -8.47
C LEU A 240 18.64 5.61 -7.87
N SER A 241 19.96 5.42 -7.78
CA SER A 241 20.86 6.50 -7.38
C SER A 241 20.74 7.62 -8.41
N LEU A 242 20.35 8.82 -7.96
CA LEU A 242 20.60 10.04 -8.70
C LEU A 242 22.11 10.30 -8.60
N ASN A 243 22.91 9.60 -9.41
CA ASN A 243 24.29 10.00 -9.64
C ASN A 243 24.26 11.25 -10.54
N GLY A 244 23.94 12.40 -9.94
CA GLY A 244 24.44 13.69 -10.39
C GLY A 244 25.89 13.80 -9.97
N GLY A 245 26.80 13.92 -10.94
CA GLY A 245 28.23 13.85 -10.73
C GLY A 245 28.78 14.93 -9.79
N VAL A 246 29.89 14.55 -9.13
CA VAL A 246 31.20 15.23 -9.22
C VAL A 246 32.25 14.12 -9.32
#